data_AF-A0A1H5RLS7-F1
#
_entry.id   AF-A0A1H5RLS7-F1
#
_cell.length_a   1.000
_cell.length_b   1.000
_cell.length_c   1.000
_cell.angle_alpha   90.00
_cell.angle_beta   90.00
_cell.angle_gamma   90.00
#
_symmetry.space_group_name_H-M   'P 1'
#
loop_
_entity.id
_entity.type
_entity.pdbx_description
1 polymer ?
#
loop_
_entity_poly.entity_id
_entity_poly.type
_entity_poly.pdbx_seq_one_letter_code
_entity_poly.pdbx_strand_id
1 'polypeptide(L)'
;MAEYQRITAEEPRPCFGALLGTVVEETVLVTDVAFGKNVRTSDPTAREEFETSIVPRFGPAYENPVRGWWFAPSDLLGIARGAEARGLDVFGSIHLHPDWHRLGPESAREHRLSDRPTPMDEYMFRRAGWPLNVVCYLEKQHGGFYYSLAAWGPDCGELPLRVNASAGKEYL
;
A
#
# COMPACT_ATOMS: atom_id res chain seq x y z
N MET A 1 -7.11 22.27 8.11
CA MET A 1 -8.24 21.32 8.26
C MET A 1 -9.06 21.10 6.97
N ALA A 2 -9.21 22.07 6.05
CA ALA A 2 -9.97 21.88 4.80
C ALA A 2 -9.22 21.18 3.65
N GLU A 3 -7.89 21.08 3.72
CA GLU A 3 -7.06 20.71 2.56
C GLU A 3 -7.04 19.20 2.27
N TYR A 4 -7.17 18.34 3.29
CA TYR A 4 -7.28 16.89 3.08
C TYR A 4 -8.68 16.42 2.68
N GLN A 5 -9.70 17.29 2.71
CA GLN A 5 -11.07 16.93 2.32
C GLN A 5 -11.23 16.72 0.81
N ARG A 6 -10.25 17.18 0.01
CA ARG A 6 -10.24 16.99 -1.45
C ARG A 6 -9.89 15.57 -1.88
N ILE A 7 -9.35 14.75 -0.98
CA ILE A 7 -9.11 13.34 -1.27
C ILE A 7 -10.40 12.58 -1.02
N THR A 8 -10.96 12.07 -2.11
CA THR A 8 -12.20 11.31 -2.13
C THR A 8 -11.90 9.82 -2.27
N ALA A 9 -12.90 8.97 -2.06
CA ALA A 9 -12.78 7.54 -2.34
C ALA A 9 -12.63 7.23 -3.85
N GLU A 10 -12.92 8.20 -4.73
CA GLU A 10 -12.90 8.02 -6.18
C GLU A 10 -11.54 8.38 -6.80
N GLU A 11 -10.83 9.36 -6.22
CA GLU A 11 -9.51 9.81 -6.68
C GLU A 11 -8.59 10.20 -5.50
N PRO A 12 -7.45 9.51 -5.30
CA PRO A 12 -7.05 8.25 -5.93
C PRO A 12 -7.84 7.07 -5.33
N ARG A 13 -8.20 6.10 -6.17
CA ARG A 13 -8.87 4.87 -5.71
C ARG A 13 -8.05 4.18 -4.62
N PRO A 14 -8.69 3.49 -3.67
CA PRO A 14 -8.03 2.56 -2.76
C PRO A 14 -7.10 1.60 -3.51
N CYS A 15 -5.79 1.80 -3.38
CA CYS A 15 -4.79 0.99 -4.06
C CYS A 15 -3.90 0.33 -3.00
N PHE A 16 -4.49 -0.59 -2.24
CA PHE A 16 -3.77 -1.52 -1.39
C PHE A 16 -4.20 -2.95 -1.73
N GLY A 17 -3.32 -3.92 -1.53
CA GLY A 17 -3.57 -5.31 -1.90
C GLY A 17 -2.67 -6.29 -1.15
N ALA A 18 -3.08 -7.55 -1.15
CA ALA A 18 -2.29 -8.68 -0.68
C ALA A 18 -1.58 -9.31 -1.88
N LEU A 19 -0.29 -9.57 -1.74
CA LEU A 19 0.60 -10.18 -2.72
C LEU A 19 0.57 -11.68 -2.54
N LEU A 20 0.16 -12.39 -3.58
CA LEU A 20 0.06 -13.84 -3.59
C LEU A 20 1.06 -14.44 -4.56
N GLY A 21 1.63 -15.57 -4.19
CA GLY A 21 2.69 -16.18 -4.99
C GLY A 21 3.15 -17.53 -4.47
N THR A 22 4.35 -17.90 -4.86
CA THR A 22 5.08 -19.08 -4.38
C THR A 22 6.53 -18.75 -4.09
N VAL A 23 7.24 -19.66 -3.40
CA VAL A 23 8.70 -19.61 -3.32
C VAL A 23 9.31 -20.49 -4.41
N VAL A 24 10.20 -19.93 -5.20
CA VAL A 24 10.98 -20.63 -6.23
C VAL A 24 12.46 -20.31 -5.98
N GLU A 25 13.27 -21.33 -5.68
CA GLU A 25 14.72 -21.18 -5.49
C GLU A 25 15.07 -19.99 -4.57
N GLU A 26 14.42 -19.94 -3.39
CA GLU A 26 14.58 -18.88 -2.36
C GLU A 26 14.04 -17.50 -2.76
N THR A 27 13.44 -17.35 -3.93
CA THR A 27 12.80 -16.11 -4.38
C THR A 27 11.29 -16.21 -4.22
N VAL A 28 10.67 -15.17 -3.65
CA VAL A 28 9.21 -15.02 -3.68
C VAL A 28 8.80 -14.58 -5.08
N LEU A 29 8.13 -15.47 -5.81
CA LEU A 29 7.51 -15.17 -7.09
C LEU A 29 6.06 -14.77 -6.85
N VAL A 30 5.81 -13.46 -6.83
CA VAL A 30 4.44 -12.92 -6.77
C VAL A 30 3.80 -13.01 -8.16
N THR A 31 2.66 -13.68 -8.24
CA THR A 31 1.89 -13.86 -9.48
C THR A 31 0.56 -13.13 -9.47
N ASP A 32 0.01 -12.83 -8.29
CA ASP A 32 -1.32 -12.24 -8.15
C ASP A 32 -1.33 -11.13 -7.08
N VAL A 33 -2.26 -10.20 -7.24
CA VAL A 33 -2.63 -9.21 -6.23
C VAL A 33 -4.11 -9.37 -5.93
N ALA A 34 -4.44 -9.58 -4.66
CA ALA A 34 -5.81 -9.65 -4.18
C ALA A 34 -6.21 -8.40 -3.40
N PHE A 35 -7.41 -7.91 -3.65
CA PHE A 35 -7.96 -6.70 -3.03
C PHE A 35 -8.99 -7.05 -1.97
N GLY A 36 -9.12 -6.20 -0.96
CA GLY A 36 -10.11 -6.34 0.10
C GLY A 36 -10.60 -4.97 0.56
N LYS A 37 -11.51 -4.98 1.54
CA LYS A 37 -12.04 -3.76 2.12
C LYS A 37 -11.07 -3.15 3.13
N ASN A 38 -11.01 -1.81 3.14
CA ASN A 38 -10.33 -1.06 4.19
C ASN A 38 -11.25 -0.96 5.41
N VAL A 39 -10.91 -1.64 6.52
CA VAL A 39 -11.74 -1.61 7.74
C VAL A 39 -11.93 -0.21 8.29
N ARG A 40 -11.00 0.70 8.01
CA ARG A 40 -11.12 2.09 8.44
C ARG A 40 -12.42 2.75 7.95
N THR A 41 -12.93 2.30 6.81
CA THR A 41 -14.17 2.82 6.22
C THR A 41 -15.42 2.23 6.84
N SER A 42 -15.34 1.13 7.61
CA SER A 42 -16.52 0.37 8.06
C SER A 42 -16.52 -0.02 9.55
N ASP A 43 -15.36 -0.13 10.19
CA ASP A 43 -15.20 -0.62 11.57
C ASP A 43 -14.90 0.55 12.53
N PRO A 44 -15.76 0.79 13.54
CA PRO A 44 -15.54 1.81 14.55
C PRO A 44 -14.23 1.63 15.33
N THR A 45 -13.81 0.40 15.59
CA THR A 45 -12.58 0.09 16.34
C THR A 45 -11.35 0.56 15.59
N ALA A 46 -11.31 0.34 14.27
CA ALA A 46 -10.24 0.84 13.42
C ALA A 46 -10.20 2.37 13.44
N ARG A 47 -11.36 3.04 13.42
CA ARG A 47 -11.42 4.51 13.48
C ARG A 47 -10.90 5.04 14.82
N GLU A 48 -11.30 4.40 15.92
CA GLU A 48 -10.82 4.76 17.26
C GLU A 48 -9.30 4.58 17.39
N GLU A 49 -8.72 3.50 16.85
CA GLU A 49 -7.27 3.32 16.84
C GLU A 49 -6.57 4.44 16.05
N PHE A 50 -7.14 4.82 14.91
CA PHE A 50 -6.62 5.94 14.14
C PHE A 50 -6.64 7.25 14.92
N GLU A 51 -7.75 7.57 15.57
CA GLU A 51 -7.94 8.81 16.34
C GLU A 51 -7.03 8.87 17.58
N THR A 52 -6.90 7.75 18.30
CA THR A 52 -6.22 7.70 19.61
C THR A 52 -4.72 7.43 19.51
N SER A 53 -4.26 6.74 18.46
CA SER A 53 -2.88 6.24 18.36
C SER A 53 -2.17 6.68 17.09
N ILE A 54 -2.81 6.57 15.93
CA ILE A 54 -2.15 6.82 14.64
C ILE A 54 -2.00 8.33 14.36
N VAL A 55 -3.10 9.09 14.47
CA VAL A 55 -3.09 10.54 14.21
C VAL A 55 -2.13 11.28 15.16
N PRO A 56 -2.14 11.05 16.49
CA PRO A 56 -1.21 11.73 17.38
C PRO A 56 0.26 11.42 17.09
N ARG A 57 0.56 10.23 16.58
CA ARG A 57 1.94 9.78 16.34
C ARG A 57 2.49 10.16 14.97
N PHE A 58 1.66 10.06 13.92
CA PHE A 58 2.09 10.19 12.52
C PHE A 58 1.50 11.43 11.83
N GLY A 59 0.65 12.18 12.53
CA GLY A 59 0.20 13.50 12.13
C GLY A 59 -1.18 13.55 11.47
N PRO A 60 -1.67 14.78 11.20
CA PRO A 60 -3.05 15.05 10.84
C PRO A 60 -3.45 14.54 9.45
N ALA A 61 -2.49 14.17 8.59
CA ALA A 61 -2.82 13.56 7.31
C ALA A 61 -3.64 12.28 7.49
N TYR A 62 -3.42 11.54 8.58
CA TYR A 62 -4.19 10.34 8.91
C TYR A 62 -5.55 10.64 9.54
N GLU A 63 -5.98 11.90 9.70
CA GLU A 63 -7.38 12.21 10.07
C GLU A 63 -8.33 11.87 8.93
N ASN A 64 -7.88 11.94 7.67
CA ASN A 64 -8.71 11.59 6.53
C ASN A 64 -8.95 10.06 6.47
N PRO A 65 -10.19 9.57 6.56
CA PRO A 65 -10.54 8.14 6.60
C PRO A 65 -10.14 7.32 5.36
N VAL A 66 -9.80 7.99 4.26
CA VAL A 66 -9.33 7.32 3.02
C VAL A 66 -7.80 7.19 2.96
N ARG A 67 -7.06 7.68 3.97
CA ARG A 67 -5.61 7.44 4.10
C ARG A 67 -5.34 6.28 5.05
N GLY A 68 -4.24 5.56 4.85
CA GLY A 68 -3.93 4.41 5.71
C GLY A 68 -4.91 3.25 5.49
N TRP A 69 -4.35 2.06 5.42
CA TRP A 69 -5.08 0.89 4.94
C TRP A 69 -4.90 -0.26 5.92
N TRP A 70 -6.02 -0.81 6.38
CA TRP A 70 -6.04 -2.08 7.10
C TRP A 70 -7.04 -3.01 6.42
N PHE A 71 -6.61 -4.24 6.17
CA PHE A 71 -7.49 -5.27 5.63
C PHE A 71 -8.61 -5.60 6.60
N ALA A 72 -9.82 -5.81 6.06
CA ALA A 72 -10.85 -6.54 6.77
C ALA A 72 -10.36 -7.95 7.11
N PRO A 73 -10.36 -8.36 8.40
CA PRO A 73 -9.93 -9.70 8.79
C PRO A 73 -10.68 -10.81 8.04
N SER A 74 -11.97 -10.61 7.79
CA SER A 74 -12.79 -11.52 6.98
C SER A 74 -12.29 -11.65 5.54
N ASP A 75 -11.93 -10.52 4.92
CA ASP A 75 -11.48 -10.50 3.53
C ASP A 75 -10.08 -11.11 3.44
N LEU A 76 -9.18 -10.78 4.37
CA LEU A 76 -7.84 -11.36 4.41
C LEU A 76 -7.89 -12.89 4.63
N LEU A 77 -8.77 -13.38 5.50
CA LEU A 77 -9.00 -14.81 5.69
C LEU A 77 -9.54 -15.47 4.41
N GLY A 78 -10.47 -14.81 3.72
CA GLY A 78 -11.01 -15.28 2.44
C GLY A 78 -9.93 -15.33 1.35
N ILE A 79 -9.10 -14.29 1.25
CA ILE A 79 -7.95 -14.22 0.35
C ILE A 79 -6.97 -15.35 0.63
N ALA A 80 -6.61 -15.57 1.90
CA ALA A 80 -5.67 -16.63 2.29
C ALA A 80 -6.18 -18.02 1.89
N ARG A 81 -7.45 -18.33 2.19
CA ARG A 81 -8.07 -19.61 1.78
C ARG A 81 -8.16 -19.76 0.27
N GLY A 82 -8.48 -18.68 -0.44
CA GLY A 82 -8.52 -18.66 -1.90
C GLY A 82 -7.15 -18.83 -2.54
N ALA A 83 -6.10 -18.28 -1.93
CA ALA A 83 -4.72 -18.48 -2.36
C ALA A 83 -4.31 -19.95 -2.15
N GLU A 84 -4.54 -20.51 -0.97
CA GLU A 84 -4.21 -21.89 -0.62
C GLU A 84 -4.87 -22.89 -1.58
N ALA A 85 -6.15 -22.69 -1.92
CA ALA A 85 -6.87 -23.53 -2.87
C ALA A 85 -6.27 -23.53 -4.29
N ARG A 86 -5.44 -22.53 -4.62
CA ARG A 86 -4.71 -22.41 -5.90
C ARG A 86 -3.23 -22.80 -5.77
N GLY A 87 -2.80 -23.27 -4.60
CA GLY A 87 -1.39 -23.58 -4.31
C GLY A 87 -0.52 -22.32 -4.17
N LEU A 88 -1.10 -21.22 -3.69
CA LEU A 88 -0.42 -19.94 -3.48
C LEU A 88 -0.48 -19.54 -2.01
N ASP A 89 0.51 -18.77 -1.56
CA ASP A 89 0.57 -18.19 -0.22
C ASP A 89 0.39 -16.68 -0.26
N VAL A 90 -0.01 -16.09 0.87
CA VAL A 90 0.00 -14.64 1.10
C VAL A 90 1.36 -14.23 1.65
N PHE A 91 2.15 -13.52 0.87
CA PHE A 91 3.50 -13.10 1.27
C PHE A 91 3.55 -11.70 1.86
N GLY A 92 2.60 -10.85 1.49
CA GLY A 92 2.93 -9.45 1.55
C GLY A 92 1.86 -8.50 1.10
N SER A 93 2.15 -7.21 1.25
CA SER A 93 1.23 -6.13 0.95
C SER A 93 1.80 -5.27 -0.16
N ILE A 94 0.92 -4.66 -0.92
CA ILE A 94 1.28 -3.52 -1.77
C ILE A 94 0.37 -2.36 -1.40
N HIS A 95 0.91 -1.15 -1.36
CA HIS A 95 0.11 0.07 -1.23
C HIS A 95 0.66 1.22 -2.06
N LEU A 96 -0.22 2.17 -2.38
CA LEU A 96 0.10 3.32 -3.21
C LEU A 96 0.48 4.55 -2.39
N HIS A 97 1.57 5.21 -2.79
CA HIS A 97 1.88 6.59 -2.50
C HIS A 97 1.55 7.44 -3.73
N PRO A 98 0.32 7.98 -3.86
CA PRO A 98 0.05 8.94 -4.92
C PRO A 98 0.86 10.22 -4.68
N ASP A 99 1.10 11.04 -5.70
CA ASP A 99 1.83 12.32 -5.54
C ASP A 99 1.04 13.34 -4.70
N TRP A 100 1.14 13.20 -3.38
CA TRP A 100 0.46 14.04 -2.41
C TRP A 100 1.04 15.46 -2.35
N HIS A 101 2.24 15.71 -2.90
CA HIS A 101 2.86 17.06 -2.92
C HIS A 101 2.07 18.03 -3.79
N ARG A 102 1.28 17.48 -4.71
CA ARG A 102 0.34 18.22 -5.56
C ARG A 102 -1.10 18.22 -5.03
N LEU A 103 -1.44 17.33 -4.09
CA LEU A 103 -2.83 17.13 -3.62
C LEU A 103 -3.07 17.61 -2.18
N GLY A 104 -2.01 17.77 -1.38
CA GLY A 104 -2.05 18.16 0.03
C GLY A 104 -1.78 19.65 0.29
N PRO A 105 -1.79 20.07 1.57
CA PRO A 105 -1.48 21.45 1.97
C PRO A 105 -0.03 21.82 1.62
N GLU A 106 0.26 23.12 1.53
CA GLU A 106 1.62 23.59 1.20
C GLU A 106 2.68 23.09 2.19
N SER A 107 2.33 22.95 3.46
CA SER A 107 3.20 22.36 4.49
C SER A 107 3.52 20.88 4.27
N ALA A 108 2.69 20.15 3.52
CA ALA A 108 2.98 18.75 3.17
C ALA A 108 4.01 18.63 2.05
N ARG A 109 4.32 19.71 1.30
CA ARG A 109 5.26 19.70 0.16
C ARG A 109 6.71 19.41 0.55
N GLU A 110 7.04 19.58 1.83
CA GLU A 110 8.36 19.25 2.38
C GLU A 110 8.54 17.74 2.59
N HIS A 111 7.46 16.96 2.64
CA HIS A 111 7.48 15.52 2.94
C HIS A 111 7.36 14.66 1.67
N ARG A 112 8.27 14.87 0.70
CA ARG A 112 8.25 14.16 -0.60
C ARG A 112 8.05 12.66 -0.41
N LEU A 113 6.93 12.16 -0.91
CA LEU A 113 6.65 10.73 -0.91
C LEU A 113 7.42 10.13 -2.07
N SER A 114 7.85 8.90 -1.87
CA SER A 114 8.46 8.08 -2.90
C SER A 114 8.03 6.64 -2.66
N ASP A 115 8.68 5.71 -3.32
CA ASP A 115 8.69 4.28 -3.00
C ASP A 115 9.34 3.92 -1.65
N ARG A 116 9.85 4.89 -0.89
CA ARG A 116 10.34 4.67 0.47
C ARG A 116 9.20 4.67 1.48
N PRO A 117 9.26 3.81 2.52
CA PRO A 117 8.25 3.79 3.57
C PRO A 117 8.24 5.12 4.32
N THR A 118 7.03 5.61 4.59
CA THR A 118 6.83 6.66 5.59
C THR A 118 7.02 6.09 7.00
N PRO A 119 7.18 6.94 8.04
CA PRO A 119 7.23 6.46 9.42
C PRO A 119 6.02 5.61 9.84
N MET A 120 4.84 5.85 9.24
CA MET A 120 3.66 5.01 9.46
C MET A 120 3.79 3.66 8.76
N ASP A 121 4.32 3.61 7.54
CA ASP A 121 4.55 2.35 6.84
C ASP A 121 5.57 1.50 7.60
N GLU A 122 6.65 2.10 8.08
CA GLU A 122 7.63 1.38 8.90
C GLU A 122 7.03 0.80 10.18
N TYR A 123 6.15 1.56 10.83
CA TYR A 123 5.40 1.07 11.98
C TYR A 123 4.54 -0.13 11.59
N MET A 124 3.84 -0.05 10.46
CA MET A 124 2.97 -1.12 9.98
C MET A 124 3.74 -2.35 9.54
N PHE A 125 4.87 -2.22 8.83
CA PHE A 125 5.67 -3.35 8.37
C PHE A 125 6.17 -4.18 9.55
N ARG A 126 6.67 -3.52 10.60
CA ARG A 126 7.12 -4.18 11.83
C ARG A 126 5.97 -4.85 12.59
N ARG A 127 4.77 -4.27 12.57
CA ARG A 127 3.60 -4.79 13.30
C ARG A 127 2.88 -5.92 12.56
N ALA A 128 2.80 -5.84 11.24
CA ALA A 128 2.22 -6.89 10.39
C ALA A 128 3.15 -8.09 10.31
N GLY A 129 4.47 -7.86 10.31
CA GLY A 129 5.47 -8.93 10.24
C GLY A 129 5.49 -9.66 8.89
N TRP A 130 4.91 -9.05 7.85
CA TRP A 130 4.86 -9.65 6.52
C TRP A 130 6.27 -9.64 5.90
N PRO A 131 6.71 -10.76 5.29
CA PRO A 131 8.05 -10.85 4.71
C PRO A 131 8.25 -9.95 3.49
N LEU A 132 7.17 -9.50 2.85
CA LEU A 132 7.22 -8.63 1.69
C LEU A 132 6.23 -7.46 1.81
N ASN A 133 6.71 -6.23 1.67
CA ASN A 133 5.87 -5.04 1.58
C ASN A 133 6.33 -4.20 0.39
N VAL A 134 5.41 -3.86 -0.51
CA VAL A 134 5.72 -3.13 -1.74
C VAL A 134 5.08 -1.76 -1.67
N VAL A 135 5.88 -0.72 -1.86
CA VAL A 135 5.38 0.65 -2.00
C VAL A 135 5.40 1.00 -3.47
N CYS A 136 4.24 1.37 -4.01
CA CYS A 136 4.09 1.90 -5.35
C CYS A 136 3.93 3.42 -5.28
N TYR A 137 4.94 4.16 -5.67
CA TYR A 137 4.81 5.60 -5.85
C TYR A 137 4.24 5.89 -7.23
N LEU A 138 3.22 6.74 -7.31
CA LEU A 138 2.57 7.12 -8.57
C LEU A 138 2.43 8.63 -8.67
N GLU A 139 2.93 9.19 -9.75
CA GLU A 139 2.87 10.62 -10.02
C GLU A 139 2.44 10.91 -11.45
N LYS A 140 1.88 12.12 -11.66
CA LYS A 140 1.56 12.63 -12.98
C LYS A 140 2.54 13.74 -13.33
N GLN A 141 3.42 13.50 -14.28
CA GLN A 141 4.40 14.48 -14.78
C GLN A 141 4.30 14.60 -16.30
N HIS A 142 4.60 15.77 -16.87
CA HIS A 142 4.66 15.96 -18.35
C HIS A 142 3.47 15.39 -19.16
N GLY A 143 2.26 15.35 -18.60
CA GLY A 143 1.07 14.80 -19.24
C GLY A 143 0.91 13.27 -19.16
N GLY A 144 1.88 12.54 -18.59
CA GLY A 144 1.84 11.08 -18.38
C GLY A 144 1.82 10.68 -16.90
N PHE A 145 1.49 9.42 -16.64
CA PHE A 145 1.62 8.80 -15.32
C PHE A 145 2.94 8.02 -15.25
N TYR A 146 3.65 8.20 -14.14
CA TYR A 146 4.92 7.55 -13.84
C TYR A 146 4.80 6.83 -12.51
N TYR A 147 5.43 5.67 -12.39
CA TYR A 147 5.46 4.95 -11.12
C TYR A 147 6.85 4.40 -10.83
N SER A 148 7.15 4.29 -9.53
CA SER A 148 8.28 3.50 -9.03
C SER A 148 7.78 2.50 -8.00
N LEU A 149 8.49 1.38 -7.91
CA LEU A 149 8.19 0.28 -6.99
C LEU A 149 9.45 -0.02 -6.20
N ALA A 150 9.32 -0.15 -4.88
CA ALA A 150 10.34 -0.72 -4.02
C ALA A 150 9.71 -1.74 -3.08
N ALA A 151 10.49 -2.77 -2.73
CA ALA A 151 10.09 -3.84 -1.83
C ALA A 151 10.87 -3.72 -0.51
N TRP A 152 10.21 -4.08 0.59
CA TRP A 152 10.68 -3.87 1.94
C TRP A 152 10.35 -5.06 2.83
N GLY A 153 11.30 -5.48 3.64
CA GLY A 153 11.12 -6.48 4.69
C GLY A 153 10.37 -5.92 5.90
N PRO A 154 10.02 -6.77 6.88
CA PRO A 154 9.32 -6.36 8.09
C PRO A 154 10.15 -5.43 8.98
N ASP A 155 11.48 -5.46 8.86
CA ASP A 155 12.43 -4.57 9.54
C ASP A 155 12.69 -3.26 8.79
N CYS A 156 12.02 -3.06 7.65
CA CYS A 156 12.23 -1.94 6.71
C CYS A 156 13.58 -2.00 5.97
N GLY A 157 14.22 -3.17 5.92
CA GLY A 157 15.31 -3.42 4.98
C GLY A 157 14.79 -3.46 3.54
N GLU A 158 15.45 -2.76 2.63
CA GLU A 158 15.11 -2.80 1.20
C GLU A 158 15.39 -4.20 0.63
N LEU A 159 14.44 -4.74 -0.12
CA LEU A 159 14.53 -6.05 -0.76
C LEU A 159 14.80 -5.88 -2.26
N PRO A 160 15.65 -6.72 -2.88
CA PRO A 160 15.81 -6.73 -4.32
C PRO A 160 14.47 -7.03 -5.02
N LEU A 161 13.97 -6.06 -5.79
CA LEU A 161 12.74 -6.20 -6.55
C LEU A 161 13.05 -6.29 -8.05
N ARG A 162 12.44 -7.27 -8.72
CA ARG A 162 12.46 -7.39 -10.19
C ARG A 162 11.03 -7.49 -10.68
N VAL A 163 10.66 -6.61 -11.60
CA VAL A 163 9.35 -6.66 -12.24
C VAL A 163 9.51 -7.32 -13.60
N ASN A 164 8.84 -8.45 -13.79
CA ASN A 164 8.74 -9.06 -15.11
C ASN A 164 7.64 -8.32 -15.90
N ALA A 165 8.04 -7.31 -16.66
CA ALA A 165 7.21 -6.85 -17.75
C ALA A 165 7.39 -7.85 -18.88
N SER A 166 6.36 -8.67 -19.15
CA SER A 166 6.31 -9.38 -20.42
C SER A 166 6.47 -8.31 -21.48
N ALA A 167 7.51 -8.41 -22.32
CA ALA A 167 7.65 -7.52 -23.47
C ALA A 167 6.29 -7.53 -24.16
N GLY A 168 5.60 -6.38 -24.15
CA GLY A 168 4.28 -6.27 -24.77
C GLY A 168 4.41 -6.86 -26.17
N LYS A 169 3.44 -7.67 -26.59
CA LYS A 169 3.38 -8.20 -27.96
C LYS A 169 3.84 -7.11 -28.90
N GLU A 170 5.00 -7.31 -29.54
CA GLU A 170 5.41 -6.49 -30.66
C GLU A 170 4.27 -6.61 -31.67
N TYR A 171 3.48 -5.55 -31.79
CA TYR A 171 2.62 -5.39 -32.95
C TYR A 171 3.58 -5.09 -34.12
N LEU A 172 4.04 -6.15 -34.77
CA LEU A 172 4.55 -6.12 -36.14
C LEU A 172 3.39 -5.86 -37.12
#